data_AF-A0A9E3JYD1-F1
#
_entry.id   AF-A0A9E3JYD1-F1
#
_cell.length_a   1.000
_cell.length_b   1.000
_cell.length_c   1.000
_cell.angle_alpha   90.00
_cell.angle_beta   90.00
_cell.angle_gamma   90.00
#
_symmetry.space_group_name_H-M   'P 1'
#
loop_
_entity.id
_entity.type
_entity.pdbx_description
1 polymer ?
#
loop_
_entity_poly.entity_id
_entity_poly.type
_entity_poly.pdbx_seq_one_letter_code
_entity_poly.pdbx_strand_id
1 'polypeptide(L)' 'MDNPLDFENLTLPLRASVGYAVFPIDGVEIDALIEKADQVMYEVKRNRKGDLAPI' A
#
# COMPACT_ATOMS: atom_id res chain seq x y z
N MET A 1 15.10 -4.25 -0.69
CA MET A 1 15.25 -5.14 0.48
C MET A 1 13.92 -5.86 0.62
N ASP A 2 13.71 -6.91 -0.16
CA ASP A 2 12.53 -7.76 0.02
C ASP A 2 12.91 -8.77 1.09
N ASN A 3 12.50 -8.51 2.33
CA ASN A 3 12.72 -9.42 3.43
C ASN A 3 11.49 -10.31 3.53
N PRO A 4 11.51 -11.54 2.98
CA PRO A 4 10.36 -12.42 3.04
C PRO A 4 10.04 -12.79 4.49
N LEU A 5 8.79 -13.11 4.75
CA LEU A 5 8.35 -13.58 6.05
C LEU A 5 8.50 -15.10 6.11
N ASP A 6 9.38 -15.58 6.99
CA ASP A 6 9.47 -17.00 7.28
C ASP A 6 8.44 -17.36 8.37
N PHE A 7 7.46 -18.20 8.03
CA PHE A 7 6.37 -18.62 8.91
C PHE A 7 6.05 -20.10 8.69
N GLU A 8 6.11 -20.92 9.75
CA GLU A 8 5.73 -22.35 9.71
C GLU A 8 6.36 -23.17 8.55
N ASN A 9 7.66 -22.96 8.29
CA ASN A 9 8.42 -23.53 7.16
C ASN A 9 8.03 -23.02 5.77
N LEU A 10 7.26 -21.94 5.68
CA LEU A 10 6.95 -21.24 4.44
C LEU A 10 7.71 -19.91 4.38
N THR A 11 8.27 -19.60 3.20
CA THR A 11 8.83 -18.28 2.91
C THR A 11 7.79 -17.50 2.11
N LEU A 12 7.17 -16.52 2.75
CA LEU A 12 6.05 -15.75 2.18
C LEU A 12 6.56 -14.40 1.62
N PRO A 13 6.34 -14.11 0.33
CA PRO A 13 6.66 -12.80 -0.22
C PRO A 13 5.67 -11.76 0.30
N LEU A 14 6.16 -10.77 1.05
CA LEU A 14 5.35 -9.66 1.53
C LEU A 14 5.40 -8.49 0.54
N ARG A 15 4.24 -7.87 0.30
CA ARG A 15 4.13 -6.65 -0.50
C ARG A 15 3.21 -5.67 0.20
N ALA A 16 3.58 -4.39 0.18
CA ALA A 16 2.78 -3.30 0.72
C ALA A 16 2.40 -2.31 -0.40
N SER A 17 1.16 -1.84 -0.38
CA SER A 17 0.73 -0.67 -1.16
C SER A 17 0.66 0.52 -0.22
N VAL A 18 1.23 1.65 -0.63
CA VAL A 18 1.35 2.84 0.20
C VAL A 18 0.79 4.02 -0.59
N GLY A 19 -0.03 4.83 0.05
CA GLY A 19 -0.49 6.11 -0.44
C GLY A 19 0.00 7.23 0.47
N TYR A 20 0.02 8.46 -0.06
CA TYR A 20 0.52 9.62 0.66
C TYR A 20 -0.38 10.83 0.39
N ALA A 21 -0.30 11.80 1.30
CA ALA A 21 -0.89 13.12 1.17
C ALA A 21 0.10 14.15 1.73
N VAL A 22 0.08 15.36 1.18
CA VAL A 22 1.02 16.44 1.51
C VAL A 22 0.25 17.64 2.06
N PHE A 23 0.50 17.99 3.31
CA PHE A 23 0.02 19.25 3.87
C PHE A 23 0.83 20.44 3.32
N PRO A 24 0.21 21.58 2.95
CA PRO A 24 -1.23 21.86 2.90
C PRO A 24 -1.87 21.57 1.53
N ILE A 25 -1.14 20.95 0.59
CA ILE A 25 -1.55 20.74 -0.81
C ILE A 25 -2.82 19.89 -0.91
N ASP A 26 -2.88 18.79 -0.16
CA ASP A 26 -3.96 17.80 -0.21
C ASP A 26 -5.06 18.06 0.83
N GLY A 27 -4.89 19.08 1.67
CA GLY A 27 -5.82 19.42 2.74
C GLY A 27 -5.13 20.13 3.89
N VAL A 28 -5.93 20.84 4.69
CA VAL A 28 -5.48 21.50 5.93
C VAL A 28 -5.96 20.78 7.19
N GLU A 29 -6.99 19.95 7.05
CA GLU A 29 -7.53 19.11 8.12
C GLU A 29 -6.92 17.70 8.05
N ILE A 30 -6.69 17.10 9.22
CA ILE A 30 -6.11 15.75 9.30
C ILE A 30 -6.96 14.69 8.60
N ASP A 31 -8.29 14.80 8.72
CA ASP A 31 -9.23 13.86 8.10
C ASP A 31 -9.11 13.89 6.57
N ALA A 32 -8.94 15.09 5.99
CA ALA A 32 -8.76 15.25 4.55
C ALA A 32 -7.44 14.63 4.06
N LEU A 33 -6.36 14.79 4.83
CA LEU A 33 -5.05 14.19 4.50
C LEU A 33 -5.08 12.66 4.60
N ILE A 34 -5.75 12.11 5.62
CA ILE A 34 -5.91 10.66 5.79
C ILE A 34 -6.75 10.09 4.67
N GLU A 35 -7.89 10.71 4.36
CA GLU A 35 -8.77 10.27 3.27
C GLU A 35 -8.02 10.27 1.93
N LYS A 36 -7.24 11.32 1.65
CA LYS A 36 -6.43 11.40 0.44
C LYS A 36 -5.37 10.30 0.37
N ALA A 37 -4.64 10.07 1.47
CA ALA A 37 -3.63 9.02 1.52
C ALA A 37 -4.23 7.62 1.31
N ASP A 38 -5.42 7.35 1.85
CA ASP A 38 -6.14 6.10 1.65
C ASP A 38 -6.60 5.92 0.19
N GLN A 39 -7.15 6.98 -0.43
CA GLN A 39 -7.53 6.95 -1.85
C GLN A 39 -6.34 6.62 -2.75
N VAL A 40 -5.19 7.26 -2.55
CA VAL A 40 -3.95 7.00 -3.31
C VAL A 40 -3.46 5.57 -3.07
N MET A 41 -3.49 5.09 -1.83
CA MET A 41 -3.13 3.71 -1.49
C MET A 41 -4.01 2.71 -2.23
N TYR A 42 -5.32 2.98 -2.30
CA TYR A 42 -6.26 2.10 -2.99
C TYR A 42 -6.04 2.09 -4.50
N GLU A 43 -5.71 3.23 -5.12
CA GLU A 43 -5.29 3.31 -6.52
C GLU A 43 -4.04 2.47 -6.80
N VAL A 44 -3.01 2.60 -5.96
CA VAL A 44 -1.78 1.78 -6.05
C VAL A 44 -2.11 0.30 -5.90
N LYS A 45 -2.98 -0.06 -4.95
CA LYS A 45 -3.42 -1.44 -4.71
C LYS A 45 -4.18 -2.02 -5.90
N ARG A 46 -5.07 -1.23 -6.53
CA ARG A 46 -5.83 -1.66 -7.72
C ARG A 46 -4.91 -1.93 -8.92
N ASN A 47 -3.95 -1.06 -9.18
CA ASN A 47 -3.02 -1.20 -10.31
C ASN A 47 -2.12 -2.43 -10.19
N ARG A 48 -1.91 -2.95 -8.98
CA ARG A 48 -1.06 -4.13 -8.72
C ARG A 48 -1.81 -5.47 -8.71
N LYS A 49 -3.15 -5.48 -8.75
CA LYS A 49 -3.94 -6.71 -8.59
C LYS A 49 -3.83 -7.71 -9.76
N GLY A 50 -3.07 -7.38 -10.81
CA GLY A 50 -2.78 -8.26 -11.95
C GLY A 50 -1.55 -9.18 -11.80
N ASP A 51 -0.72 -9.00 -10.78
CA ASP A 51 0.58 -9.69 -10.63
C ASP A 51 0.55 -10.94 -9.72
N LEU A 52 -0.62 -11.51 -9.43
CA LEU A 52 -0.68 -12.78 -8.73
C LEU A 52 -0.28 -13.90 -9.69
N ALA A 53 1.01 -14.25 -9.69
CA ALA A 53 1.49 -15.48 -10.29
C ALA A 53 0.71 -16.67 -9.68
N PRO A 54 0.28 -17.64 -10.51
CA PRO A 54 -0.44 -18.80 -10.01
C PRO A 54 0.47 -19.58 -9.04
N ILE A 55 -0.08 -19.86 -7.86
CA ILE A 55 0.43 -20.84 -6.90
C ILE A 55 0.22 -22.25 -7.44
#